data_AF-A0A5J6UDN6-F1
#
_entry.id   AF-A0A5J6UDN6-F1
#
_cell.length_a   1.000
_cell.length_b   1.000
_cell.length_c   1.000
_cell.angle_alpha   90.00
_cell.angle_beta   90.00
_cell.angle_gamma   90.00
#
_symmetry.space_group_name_H-M   'P 1'
#
loop_
_entity.id
_entity.type
_entity.pdbx_description
1 polymer ?
#
loop_
_entity_poly.entity_id
_entity_poly.type
_entity_poly.pdbx_seq_one_letter_code
_entity_poly.pdbx_strand_id
1 'polypeptide(L)'
;MSRSALALALTAGLVVVPAAPAAAQAAPVCAGRPAPTFGTATQNTAQNAKFTTYGNSNARLDDWTGADTTYSLRLSDGRIVYAYSDTFLGKVNADGSRPPVIEEGGTTPFLNNSFVVQGTNGSLRTVHGGTAANPTAPMPPSQAAHWYWAGDLTQHASEVQQLYREYYDPDPGNGDPWDLKWKRNVLARFSTGNLSGPMTVNAMPSATGVQWGSALLEDGGHTYIYGTEDYTDPDTKQNTKYLHIARVDGDDLRGDWSYRTAGGWSSEEADSARLMSGVSNEFSVTKRGAHYIMVNQDTEFAFGAEIDVLLSCSAGGPFTAEQAVYTTPETGSWPDVYTYNAHQHASLSSSGNLVISYNVNTLDNAEDDGVNDNYRYVSIYRARYIDLPVTG
;
A
#
# COMPACT_ATOMS: atom_id res chain seq x y z
N MET A 1 -0.58 7.21 29.95
CA MET A 1 0.50 8.20 29.80
C MET A 1 0.31 8.81 28.42
N SER A 2 0.13 10.13 28.37
CA SER A 2 -0.50 10.87 27.28
C SER A 2 0.19 10.63 25.94
N ARG A 3 -0.54 10.05 24.98
CA ARG A 3 -0.18 10.05 23.56
C ARG A 3 -1.04 11.15 22.93
N SER A 4 -0.47 12.33 22.83
CA SER A 4 -1.07 13.50 22.21
C SER A 4 -0.22 13.82 20.99
N ALA A 5 -0.79 13.68 19.80
CA ALA A 5 -0.09 13.94 18.55
C ALA A 5 -0.10 15.45 18.26
N LEU A 6 0.92 16.17 18.72
CA LEU A 6 1.09 17.60 18.37
C LEU A 6 1.56 17.72 16.92
N ALA A 7 0.82 18.42 16.06
CA ALA A 7 1.32 18.84 14.75
C ALA A 7 1.90 20.27 14.85
N LEU A 8 3.19 20.40 14.56
CA LEU A 8 3.83 21.69 14.39
C LEU A 8 3.25 22.38 13.14
N ALA A 9 2.61 23.53 13.32
CA ALA A 9 2.22 24.41 12.23
C ALA A 9 3.48 24.91 11.49
N LEU A 10 3.77 24.33 10.32
CA LEU A 10 4.68 24.96 9.36
C LEU A 10 3.89 25.97 8.52
N THR A 11 3.95 27.23 8.94
CA THR A 11 3.62 28.38 8.09
C THR A 11 4.71 28.57 7.04
N ALA A 12 4.72 27.71 6.01
CA ALA A 12 5.47 27.97 4.79
C ALA A 12 4.61 28.88 3.89
N GLY A 13 5.05 30.12 3.70
CA GLY A 13 4.50 30.98 2.66
C GLY A 13 4.72 30.34 1.29
N LEU A 14 3.69 29.70 0.75
CA LEU A 14 3.68 29.18 -0.61
C LEU A 14 3.73 30.35 -1.59
N VAL A 15 4.92 30.63 -2.12
CA VAL A 15 5.03 31.31 -3.41
C VAL A 15 4.66 30.26 -4.46
N VAL A 16 3.40 30.29 -4.90
CA VAL A 16 2.95 29.51 -6.06
C VAL A 16 3.64 30.09 -7.29
N VAL A 17 4.79 29.51 -7.65
CA VAL A 17 5.32 29.67 -9.01
C VAL A 17 4.46 28.76 -9.88
N PRO A 18 3.67 29.27 -10.83
CA PRO A 18 2.94 28.40 -11.73
C PRO A 18 3.97 27.62 -12.55
N ALA A 19 4.11 26.33 -12.25
CA ALA A 19 4.81 25.42 -13.14
C ALA A 19 4.06 25.46 -14.48
N ALA A 20 4.79 25.76 -15.56
CA ALA A 20 4.24 25.57 -16.89
C ALA A 20 3.80 24.09 -17.00
N PRO A 21 2.59 23.79 -17.48
CA PRO A 21 2.14 22.41 -17.62
C PRO A 21 3.19 21.66 -18.44
N ALA A 22 3.79 20.63 -17.85
CA ALA A 22 4.63 19.70 -18.60
C ALA A 22 3.78 19.24 -19.79
N ALA A 23 4.30 19.38 -21.00
CA ALA A 23 3.59 18.94 -22.18
C ALA A 23 3.25 17.45 -21.99
N ALA A 24 1.95 17.13 -21.96
CA ALA A 24 1.48 15.77 -21.76
C ALA A 24 2.21 14.84 -22.74
N GLN A 25 3.03 13.93 -22.21
CA GLN A 25 3.76 13.00 -23.06
C GLN A 25 2.75 12.10 -23.77
N ALA A 26 2.94 11.94 -25.08
CA ALA A 26 2.08 11.05 -25.87
C ALA A 26 2.16 9.62 -25.32
N ALA A 27 1.01 8.97 -25.21
CA ALA A 27 0.93 7.58 -24.78
C ALA A 27 1.75 6.65 -25.71
N PRO A 28 2.48 5.67 -25.16
CA PRO A 28 3.36 4.82 -25.96
C PRO A 28 2.55 3.88 -26.87
N VAL A 29 3.13 3.55 -28.04
CA VAL A 29 2.63 2.49 -28.93
C VAL A 29 3.52 1.27 -28.75
N CYS A 30 3.02 0.24 -28.05
CA CYS A 30 3.82 -0.93 -27.71
C CYS A 30 3.53 -2.09 -28.68
N ALA A 31 4.60 -2.59 -29.33
CA ALA A 31 4.51 -3.68 -30.32
C ALA A 31 3.45 -3.43 -31.43
N GLY A 32 3.32 -2.17 -31.88
CA GLY A 32 2.35 -1.77 -32.91
C GLY A 32 0.90 -1.70 -32.43
N ARG A 33 0.64 -1.83 -31.11
CA ARG A 33 -0.68 -1.65 -30.49
C ARG A 33 -0.76 -0.26 -29.86
N PRO A 34 -1.87 0.48 -30.05
CA PRO A 34 -2.08 1.75 -29.36
C PRO A 34 -2.25 1.52 -27.85
N ALA A 35 -1.95 2.55 -27.08
CA ALA A 35 -2.18 2.59 -25.65
C ALA A 35 -3.65 2.25 -25.30
N PRO A 36 -3.90 1.62 -24.13
CA PRO A 36 -5.24 1.39 -23.65
C PRO A 36 -5.94 2.72 -23.35
N THR A 37 -7.26 2.74 -23.50
CA THR A 37 -8.10 3.88 -23.14
C THR A 37 -8.82 3.60 -21.83
N PHE A 38 -8.75 4.57 -20.92
CA PHE A 38 -9.39 4.53 -19.61
C PHE A 38 -10.71 5.31 -19.64
N GLY A 39 -11.78 4.67 -19.18
CA GLY A 39 -13.10 5.29 -19.04
C GLY A 39 -13.23 6.09 -17.75
N THR A 40 -14.45 6.52 -17.44
CA THR A 40 -14.76 7.20 -16.18
C THR A 40 -14.79 6.20 -15.04
N ALA A 41 -13.91 6.38 -14.04
CA ALA A 41 -13.95 5.58 -12.83
C ALA A 41 -15.22 5.83 -12.00
N THR A 42 -15.75 4.78 -11.39
CA THR A 42 -16.90 4.87 -10.47
C THR A 42 -16.63 4.07 -9.20
N GLN A 43 -17.28 4.41 -8.10
CA GLN A 43 -17.18 3.62 -6.87
C GLN A 43 -17.63 2.17 -7.09
N ASN A 44 -16.81 1.20 -6.68
CA ASN A 44 -17.17 -0.20 -6.65
C ASN A 44 -18.02 -0.47 -5.40
N THR A 45 -19.32 -0.14 -5.49
CA THR A 45 -20.25 -0.20 -4.37
C THR A 45 -20.38 -1.60 -3.78
N ALA A 46 -20.28 -2.65 -4.60
CA ALA A 46 -20.35 -4.03 -4.15
C ALA A 46 -19.18 -4.41 -3.24
N GLN A 47 -17.95 -4.11 -3.65
CA GLN A 47 -16.75 -4.42 -2.87
C GLN A 47 -16.68 -3.55 -1.60
N ASN A 48 -17.03 -2.26 -1.70
CA ASN A 48 -17.12 -1.36 -0.55
C ASN A 48 -18.16 -1.84 0.47
N ALA A 49 -19.36 -2.24 0.01
CA ALA A 49 -20.41 -2.76 0.88
C ALA A 49 -20.01 -4.09 1.53
N LYS A 50 -19.26 -4.94 0.82
CA LYS A 50 -18.77 -6.22 1.35
C LYS A 50 -17.86 -6.03 2.55
N PHE A 51 -16.83 -5.18 2.44
CA PHE A 51 -15.92 -4.89 3.55
C PHE A 51 -16.60 -4.10 4.67
N THR A 52 -17.51 -3.18 4.33
CA THR A 52 -18.33 -2.47 5.32
C THR A 52 -19.19 -3.44 6.14
N THR A 53 -19.88 -4.37 5.47
CA THR A 53 -20.71 -5.39 6.13
C THR A 53 -19.86 -6.29 7.01
N TYR A 54 -18.70 -6.73 6.50
CA TYR A 54 -17.80 -7.59 7.26
C TYR A 54 -17.27 -6.90 8.53
N GLY A 55 -16.68 -5.71 8.38
CA GLY A 55 -16.11 -4.97 9.51
C GLY A 55 -17.13 -4.41 10.50
N ASN A 56 -18.39 -4.25 10.10
CA ASN A 56 -19.47 -3.82 11.02
C ASN A 56 -20.23 -5.00 11.63
N SER A 57 -19.93 -6.25 11.22
CA SER A 57 -20.75 -7.41 11.61
C SER A 57 -20.73 -7.68 13.10
N ASN A 58 -19.62 -7.37 13.78
CA ASN A 58 -19.33 -7.78 15.16
C ASN A 58 -19.56 -9.29 15.39
N ALA A 59 -19.54 -10.11 14.33
CA ALA A 59 -19.71 -11.55 14.43
C ALA A 59 -18.58 -12.18 15.25
N ARG A 60 -17.39 -11.56 15.16
CA ARG A 60 -16.27 -11.72 16.08
C ARG A 60 -15.62 -10.38 16.35
N LEU A 61 -14.93 -10.27 17.49
CA LEU A 61 -14.22 -9.06 17.90
C LEU A 61 -12.73 -9.08 17.53
N ASP A 62 -12.25 -10.20 16.96
CA ASP A 62 -10.93 -10.38 16.36
C ASP A 62 -10.96 -10.23 14.82
N ASP A 63 -12.09 -9.78 14.26
CA ASP A 63 -12.22 -9.50 12.84
C ASP A 63 -11.81 -8.05 12.52
N TRP A 64 -11.26 -7.86 11.32
CA TRP A 64 -10.90 -6.59 10.72
C TRP A 64 -12.07 -5.62 10.76
N THR A 65 -11.83 -4.40 11.26
CA THR A 65 -12.80 -3.30 11.24
C THR A 65 -12.29 -2.05 10.53
N GLY A 66 -11.04 -2.06 10.07
CA GLY A 66 -10.38 -1.01 9.32
C GLY A 66 -8.87 -1.26 9.26
N ALA A 67 -8.22 -0.93 8.16
CA ALA A 67 -6.77 -0.98 8.04
C ALA A 67 -6.30 -0.06 6.92
N ASP A 68 -4.99 0.21 6.93
CA ASP A 68 -4.26 0.74 5.80
C ASP A 68 -3.49 -0.35 5.03
N THR A 69 -2.85 0.08 3.94
CA THR A 69 -2.45 -0.79 2.81
C THR A 69 -3.68 -1.51 2.24
N THR A 70 -3.60 -2.06 1.03
CA THR A 70 -4.56 -3.10 0.59
C THR A 70 -3.93 -3.84 -0.60
N TYR A 71 -2.98 -4.75 -0.35
CA TYR A 71 -2.53 -5.67 -1.40
C TYR A 71 -3.52 -6.82 -1.56
N SER A 72 -3.52 -7.46 -2.72
CA SER A 72 -4.33 -8.67 -2.93
C SER A 72 -3.66 -9.71 -3.81
N LEU A 73 -3.78 -10.96 -3.42
CA LEU A 73 -3.26 -12.10 -4.17
C LEU A 73 -4.35 -13.16 -4.33
N ARG A 74 -4.57 -13.60 -5.57
CA ARG A 74 -5.40 -14.78 -5.83
C ARG A 74 -4.52 -16.02 -5.71
N LEU A 75 -4.82 -16.87 -4.74
CA LEU A 75 -4.14 -18.15 -4.58
C LEU A 75 -4.57 -19.15 -5.65
N SER A 76 -3.71 -20.14 -5.90
CA SER A 76 -3.95 -21.22 -6.86
C SER A 76 -5.18 -22.08 -6.53
N ASP A 77 -5.65 -22.09 -5.27
CA ASP A 77 -6.89 -22.75 -4.86
C ASP A 77 -8.15 -21.89 -5.01
N GLY A 78 -8.01 -20.68 -5.55
CA GLY A 78 -9.10 -19.76 -5.84
C GLY A 78 -9.47 -18.80 -4.72
N ARG A 79 -8.90 -18.95 -3.52
CA ARG A 79 -9.03 -17.94 -2.44
C ARG A 79 -8.35 -16.63 -2.84
N ILE A 80 -8.78 -15.53 -2.24
CA ILE A 80 -8.10 -14.24 -2.35
C ILE A 80 -7.59 -13.87 -0.96
N VAL A 81 -6.30 -13.54 -0.87
CA VAL A 81 -5.68 -13.01 0.34
C VAL A 81 -5.56 -11.51 0.15
N TYR A 82 -6.13 -10.75 1.07
CA TYR A 82 -5.88 -9.32 1.22
C TYR A 82 -4.86 -9.14 2.33
N ALA A 83 -3.80 -8.39 2.06
CA ALA A 83 -2.76 -8.10 3.05
C ALA A 83 -2.81 -6.63 3.44
N TYR A 84 -2.77 -6.40 4.74
CA TYR A 84 -2.90 -5.09 5.37
C TYR A 84 -1.71 -4.81 6.27
N SER A 85 -1.47 -3.53 6.49
CA SER A 85 -0.55 -3.04 7.50
C SER A 85 -1.34 -2.75 8.78
N ASP A 86 -1.22 -1.55 9.34
CA ASP A 86 -1.84 -1.18 10.60
C ASP A 86 -3.36 -1.40 10.52
N THR A 87 -3.91 -2.18 11.46
CA THR A 87 -5.24 -2.77 11.37
C THR A 87 -5.98 -2.62 12.69
N PHE A 88 -7.13 -1.94 12.67
CA PHE A 88 -8.13 -1.99 13.73
C PHE A 88 -8.90 -3.32 13.71
N LEU A 89 -8.99 -3.96 14.87
CA LEU A 89 -9.94 -5.04 15.14
C LEU A 89 -11.08 -4.51 16.02
N GLY A 90 -11.70 -5.37 16.82
CA GLY A 90 -12.59 -4.95 17.89
C GLY A 90 -14.04 -4.72 17.46
N LYS A 91 -14.78 -4.00 18.29
CA LYS A 91 -16.20 -3.75 18.11
C LYS A 91 -16.44 -2.44 17.36
N VAL A 92 -17.34 -2.48 16.38
CA VAL A 92 -17.95 -1.29 15.78
C VAL A 92 -19.30 -1.02 16.44
N ASN A 93 -19.49 0.17 16.99
CA ASN A 93 -20.75 0.60 17.59
C ASN A 93 -21.80 0.92 16.53
N ALA A 94 -23.07 0.97 16.95
CA ALA A 94 -24.21 1.18 16.03
C ALA A 94 -24.19 2.56 15.36
N ASP A 95 -23.52 3.54 15.96
CA ASP A 95 -23.30 4.89 15.42
C ASP A 95 -22.11 4.96 14.45
N GLY A 96 -21.41 3.84 14.21
CA GLY A 96 -20.23 3.80 13.35
C GLY A 96 -18.93 4.21 14.05
N SER A 97 -18.91 4.34 15.38
CA SER A 97 -17.68 4.56 16.14
C SER A 97 -16.99 3.25 16.55
N ARG A 98 -15.73 3.33 16.93
CA ARG A 98 -14.96 2.29 17.63
C ARG A 98 -14.39 2.87 18.94
N PRO A 99 -14.27 2.10 20.03
CA PRO A 99 -13.51 2.53 21.19
C PRO A 99 -12.05 2.86 20.83
N PRO A 100 -11.33 3.67 21.61
CA PRO A 100 -9.89 3.87 21.41
C PRO A 100 -9.11 2.55 21.44
N VAL A 101 -7.87 2.60 20.97
CA VAL A 101 -6.96 1.44 21.04
C VAL A 101 -6.57 1.11 22.49
N ILE A 102 -6.17 -0.13 22.73
CA ILE A 102 -5.82 -0.64 24.07
C ILE A 102 -4.70 0.21 24.71
N GLU A 103 -3.72 0.61 23.91
CA GLU A 103 -2.58 1.43 24.33
C GLU A 103 -3.01 2.82 24.81
N GLU A 104 -4.18 3.30 24.37
CA GLU A 104 -4.78 4.57 24.76
C GLU A 104 -5.88 4.40 25.82
N GLY A 105 -5.99 3.21 26.42
CA GLY A 105 -6.94 2.90 27.49
C GLY A 105 -8.33 2.48 27.01
N GLY A 106 -8.49 2.21 25.71
CA GLY A 106 -9.72 1.65 25.16
C GLY A 106 -9.71 0.12 25.09
N THR A 107 -10.43 -0.43 24.11
CA THR A 107 -10.63 -1.89 23.97
C THR A 107 -10.39 -2.39 22.54
N THR A 108 -9.94 -1.52 21.64
CA THR A 108 -9.72 -1.85 20.23
C THR A 108 -8.30 -2.39 20.05
N PRO A 109 -8.11 -3.67 19.64
CA PRO A 109 -6.78 -4.13 19.26
C PRO A 109 -6.32 -3.44 17.97
N PHE A 110 -5.03 -3.10 17.92
CA PHE A 110 -4.39 -2.49 16.76
C PHE A 110 -3.15 -3.30 16.38
N LEU A 111 -3.18 -3.96 15.22
CA LEU A 111 -2.11 -4.83 14.76
C LEU A 111 -1.32 -4.16 13.64
N ASN A 112 0.01 -4.28 13.61
CA ASN A 112 0.80 -3.65 12.54
C ASN A 112 0.73 -4.32 11.17
N ASN A 113 0.15 -5.51 11.10
CA ASN A 113 -0.22 -6.17 9.86
C ASN A 113 -1.28 -7.23 10.14
N SER A 114 -2.07 -7.53 9.12
CA SER A 114 -3.06 -8.59 9.14
C SER A 114 -3.32 -9.13 7.74
N PHE A 115 -4.04 -10.25 7.66
CA PHE A 115 -4.68 -10.66 6.42
C PHE A 115 -6.19 -10.73 6.57
N VAL A 116 -6.90 -10.56 5.47
CA VAL A 116 -8.27 -11.05 5.32
C VAL A 116 -8.29 -12.05 4.17
N VAL A 117 -8.80 -13.25 4.41
CA VAL A 117 -8.94 -14.28 3.37
C VAL A 117 -10.38 -14.36 2.92
N GLN A 118 -10.58 -14.18 1.62
CA GLN A 118 -11.84 -14.47 0.95
C GLN A 118 -11.85 -15.92 0.46
N GLY A 119 -12.80 -16.70 0.99
CA GLY A 119 -13.11 -18.05 0.50
C GLY A 119 -13.70 -18.03 -0.91
N THR A 120 -13.69 -19.18 -1.58
CA THR A 120 -14.29 -19.35 -2.92
C THR A 120 -15.81 -19.13 -2.93
N ASN A 121 -16.47 -19.28 -1.78
CA ASN A 121 -17.87 -18.92 -1.54
C ASN A 121 -18.09 -17.41 -1.29
N GLY A 122 -17.02 -16.61 -1.28
CA GLY A 122 -17.06 -15.16 -1.03
C GLY A 122 -16.96 -14.73 0.43
N SER A 123 -16.98 -15.64 1.40
CA SER A 123 -16.90 -15.29 2.83
C SER A 123 -15.53 -14.72 3.21
N LEU A 124 -15.51 -13.69 4.05
CA LEU A 124 -14.27 -13.08 4.56
C LEU A 124 -13.92 -13.63 5.95
N ARG A 125 -12.63 -13.82 6.21
CA ARG A 125 -12.09 -14.17 7.52
C ARG A 125 -10.75 -13.50 7.75
N THR A 126 -10.65 -12.77 8.86
CA THR A 126 -9.41 -12.15 9.32
C THR A 126 -8.46 -13.23 9.81
N VAL A 127 -7.19 -13.09 9.45
CA VAL A 127 -6.09 -13.92 9.94
C VAL A 127 -5.14 -13.02 10.68
N HIS A 128 -4.95 -13.35 11.95
CA HIS A 128 -3.99 -12.76 12.87
C HIS A 128 -3.27 -13.91 13.60
N GLY A 129 -2.11 -13.61 14.19
CA GLY A 129 -1.44 -14.49 15.14
C GLY A 129 -2.08 -14.44 16.54
N GLY A 130 -1.53 -15.15 17.51
CA GLY A 130 -2.04 -15.13 18.89
C GLY A 130 -3.39 -15.82 19.03
N THR A 131 -4.29 -15.23 19.82
CA THR A 131 -5.63 -15.79 20.11
C THR A 131 -6.73 -14.76 19.86
N ALA A 132 -8.00 -15.16 19.78
CA ALA A 132 -9.10 -14.22 19.61
C ALA A 132 -9.22 -13.18 20.75
N ALA A 133 -8.79 -13.53 21.98
CA ALA A 133 -8.80 -12.62 23.13
C ALA A 133 -7.56 -11.73 23.21
N ASN A 134 -6.46 -12.13 22.56
CA ASN A 134 -5.20 -11.39 22.51
C ASN A 134 -4.57 -11.60 21.12
N PRO A 135 -5.10 -10.94 20.08
CA PRO A 135 -4.62 -11.11 18.72
C PRO A 135 -3.25 -10.44 18.56
N THR A 136 -2.40 -11.01 17.72
CA THR A 136 -1.10 -10.42 17.35
C THR A 136 -0.97 -10.34 15.84
N ALA A 137 -0.07 -9.49 15.33
CA ALA A 137 0.24 -9.46 13.91
C ALA A 137 0.74 -10.85 13.43
N PRO A 138 0.33 -11.34 12.24
CA PRO A 138 0.92 -12.52 11.62
C PRO A 138 2.43 -12.41 11.43
N MET A 139 2.92 -11.23 11.03
CA MET A 139 4.33 -10.89 11.02
C MET A 139 4.65 -10.06 12.28
N PRO A 140 5.04 -10.70 13.39
CA PRO A 140 5.29 -10.01 14.64
C PRO A 140 6.54 -9.13 14.55
N PRO A 141 6.63 -8.07 15.36
CA PRO A 141 7.81 -7.21 15.40
C PRO A 141 9.05 -7.99 15.87
N SER A 142 10.22 -7.59 15.37
CA SER A 142 11.50 -8.23 15.71
C SER A 142 11.96 -7.94 17.15
N GLN A 143 11.54 -6.79 17.68
CA GLN A 143 11.86 -6.28 19.02
C GLN A 143 10.84 -5.21 19.43
N ALA A 144 10.94 -4.71 20.67
CA ALA A 144 10.08 -3.62 21.14
C ALA A 144 10.29 -2.35 20.30
N ALA A 145 9.22 -1.57 20.11
CA ALA A 145 9.20 -0.35 19.30
C ALA A 145 9.55 -0.55 17.81
N HIS A 146 9.54 -1.79 17.32
CA HIS A 146 9.65 -2.10 15.89
C HIS A 146 8.30 -2.58 15.38
N TRP A 147 8.10 -2.46 14.07
CA TRP A 147 6.94 -3.02 13.38
C TRP A 147 7.27 -3.33 11.93
N TYR A 148 6.37 -4.05 11.27
CA TYR A 148 6.48 -4.39 9.86
C TYR A 148 5.23 -3.94 9.12
N TRP A 149 5.41 -3.07 8.13
CA TRP A 149 4.36 -2.74 7.16
C TRP A 149 4.47 -3.63 5.93
N ALA A 150 3.32 -4.06 5.45
CA ALA A 150 3.13 -4.99 4.36
C ALA A 150 3.57 -4.39 3.03
N GLY A 151 4.46 -5.07 2.31
CA GLY A 151 4.60 -4.91 0.86
C GLY A 151 3.73 -5.89 0.10
N ASP A 152 3.86 -5.87 -1.22
CA ASP A 152 3.15 -6.76 -2.12
C ASP A 152 3.58 -8.23 -1.93
N LEU A 153 2.74 -9.14 -2.39
CA LEU A 153 2.84 -10.57 -2.16
C LEU A 153 2.58 -11.39 -3.42
N THR A 154 3.34 -12.47 -3.58
CA THR A 154 3.11 -13.49 -4.61
C THR A 154 2.98 -14.89 -4.00
N GLN A 155 2.65 -15.88 -4.82
CA GLN A 155 2.63 -17.29 -4.45
C GLN A 155 3.73 -18.04 -5.20
N HIS A 156 4.62 -18.70 -4.45
CA HIS A 156 5.54 -19.69 -5.00
C HIS A 156 5.19 -21.06 -4.40
N ALA A 157 4.78 -22.00 -5.26
CA ALA A 157 4.30 -23.31 -4.84
C ALA A 157 3.20 -23.23 -3.75
N SER A 158 3.45 -23.80 -2.55
CA SER A 158 2.53 -23.75 -1.41
C SER A 158 2.87 -22.64 -0.40
N GLU A 159 3.66 -21.65 -0.81
CA GLU A 159 4.06 -20.53 0.01
C GLU A 159 3.45 -19.22 -0.51
N VAL A 160 2.87 -18.43 0.39
CA VAL A 160 2.69 -17.00 0.15
C VAL A 160 3.98 -16.31 0.54
N GLN A 161 4.59 -15.63 -0.42
CA GLN A 161 5.83 -14.88 -0.26
C GLN A 161 5.49 -13.39 -0.25
N GLN A 162 5.74 -12.73 0.88
CA GLN A 162 5.41 -11.31 1.05
C GLN A 162 6.63 -10.52 1.51
N LEU A 163 6.91 -9.43 0.81
CA LEU A 163 7.90 -8.45 1.25
C LEU A 163 7.31 -7.60 2.37
N TYR A 164 8.12 -7.28 3.38
CA TYR A 164 7.78 -6.34 4.44
C TYR A 164 8.91 -5.34 4.63
N ARG A 165 8.54 -4.14 5.09
CA ARG A 165 9.47 -3.08 5.48
C ARG A 165 9.46 -3.00 6.99
N GLU A 166 10.62 -3.19 7.60
CA GLU A 166 10.81 -3.03 9.05
C GLU A 166 11.01 -1.54 9.35
N TYR A 167 10.21 -1.01 10.27
CA TYR A 167 10.38 0.32 10.83
C TYR A 167 10.60 0.23 12.34
N TYR A 168 11.12 1.30 12.90
CA TYR A 168 11.24 1.46 14.33
C TYR A 168 11.17 2.91 14.76
N ASP A 169 10.78 3.08 16.01
CA ASP A 169 10.87 4.35 16.72
C ASP A 169 12.20 4.39 17.49
N PRO A 170 13.12 5.33 17.17
CA PRO A 170 14.40 5.43 17.86
C PRO A 170 14.28 6.03 19.26
N ASP A 171 13.18 6.71 19.60
CA ASP A 171 12.92 7.33 20.90
C ASP A 171 11.43 7.25 21.30
N PRO A 172 10.91 6.04 21.63
CA PRO A 172 9.49 5.82 21.91
C PRO A 172 8.97 6.53 23.18
N GLY A 173 9.82 7.25 23.89
CA GLY A 173 9.47 8.06 25.05
C GLY A 173 9.26 9.54 24.75
N ASN A 174 9.59 10.02 23.54
CA ASN A 174 9.53 11.45 23.19
C ASN A 174 8.10 11.96 22.92
N GLY A 175 7.16 11.05 22.66
CA GLY A 175 5.77 11.37 22.34
C GLY A 175 5.55 11.88 20.92
N ASP A 176 6.53 11.76 20.02
CA ASP A 176 6.41 12.08 18.60
C ASP A 176 5.99 10.83 17.81
N PRO A 177 4.73 10.74 17.35
CA PRO A 177 4.26 9.59 16.57
C PRO A 177 4.90 9.51 15.18
N TRP A 178 5.65 10.54 14.76
CA TRP A 178 6.32 10.61 13.46
C TRP A 178 7.82 10.31 13.53
N ASP A 179 8.38 10.02 14.70
CA ASP A 179 9.78 9.59 14.83
C ASP A 179 9.94 8.13 14.40
N LEU A 180 9.59 7.84 13.14
CA LEU A 180 9.74 6.54 12.52
C LEU A 180 10.98 6.52 11.63
N LYS A 181 11.73 5.42 11.70
CA LYS A 181 12.90 5.16 10.86
C LYS A 181 12.73 3.83 10.16
N TRP A 182 12.89 3.85 8.84
CA TRP A 182 13.03 2.62 8.08
C TRP A 182 14.33 1.92 8.46
N LYS A 183 14.30 0.59 8.57
CA LYS A 183 15.45 -0.23 8.97
C LYS A 183 15.94 -1.16 7.87
N ARG A 184 15.04 -1.94 7.26
CA ARG A 184 15.38 -2.92 6.21
C ARG A 184 14.14 -3.51 5.55
N ASN A 185 14.34 -4.16 4.42
CA ASN A 185 13.37 -5.07 3.80
C ASN A 185 13.57 -6.51 4.32
N VAL A 186 12.47 -7.25 4.43
CA VAL A 186 12.48 -8.70 4.70
C VAL A 186 11.47 -9.42 3.81
N LEU A 187 11.71 -10.70 3.57
CA LEU A 187 10.78 -11.62 2.91
C LEU A 187 10.23 -12.58 3.95
N ALA A 188 8.94 -12.47 4.24
CA ALA A 188 8.23 -13.43 5.07
C ALA A 188 7.54 -14.47 4.18
N ARG A 189 7.69 -15.75 4.53
CA ARG A 189 7.10 -16.87 3.79
C ARG A 189 6.07 -17.57 4.67
N PHE A 190 4.82 -17.56 4.26
CA PHE A 190 3.71 -18.20 4.95
C PHE A 190 3.25 -19.44 4.22
N SER A 191 2.71 -20.43 4.92
CA SER A 191 2.03 -21.55 4.27
C SER A 191 0.72 -21.05 3.68
N THR A 192 0.37 -21.41 2.44
CA THR A 192 -0.97 -21.10 1.90
C THR A 192 -2.11 -21.68 2.76
N GLY A 193 -1.84 -22.76 3.51
CA GLY A 193 -2.78 -23.36 4.45
C GLY A 193 -2.84 -22.67 5.82
N ASN A 194 -1.83 -21.87 6.18
CA ASN A 194 -1.80 -21.14 7.43
C ASN A 194 -1.00 -19.82 7.31
N LEU A 195 -1.75 -18.70 7.28
CA LEU A 195 -1.19 -17.36 7.20
C LEU A 195 -1.03 -16.68 8.58
N SER A 196 -1.29 -17.36 9.70
CA SER A 196 -1.23 -16.74 11.04
C SER A 196 0.18 -16.53 11.59
N GLY A 197 1.19 -17.02 10.88
CA GLY A 197 2.60 -16.79 11.22
C GLY A 197 3.53 -17.27 10.10
N PRO A 198 4.67 -16.60 9.87
CA PRO A 198 5.62 -16.99 8.84
C PRO A 198 6.34 -18.29 9.23
N MET A 199 6.58 -19.14 8.24
CA MET A 199 7.47 -20.29 8.36
C MET A 199 8.94 -19.86 8.39
N THR A 200 9.26 -18.78 7.69
CA THR A 200 10.61 -18.20 7.65
C THR A 200 10.52 -16.71 7.36
N VAL A 201 11.48 -15.95 7.90
CA VAL A 201 11.71 -14.56 7.57
C VAL A 201 13.18 -14.43 7.13
N ASN A 202 13.41 -13.91 5.94
CA ASN A 202 14.75 -13.69 5.38
C ASN A 202 14.99 -12.19 5.22
N ALA A 203 16.21 -11.74 5.52
CA ALA A 203 16.61 -10.37 5.18
C ALA A 203 16.67 -10.22 3.65
N MET A 204 16.24 -9.07 3.14
CA MET A 204 16.26 -8.73 1.72
C MET A 204 17.17 -7.53 1.48
N PRO A 205 17.56 -7.26 0.21
CA PRO A 205 18.35 -6.10 -0.17
C PRO A 205 17.82 -4.82 0.48
N SER A 206 18.73 -4.02 1.02
CA SER A 206 18.42 -2.89 1.90
C SER A 206 19.56 -1.86 1.95
N ALA A 207 20.68 -2.10 1.26
CA ALA A 207 21.92 -1.35 1.46
C ALA A 207 21.84 0.10 0.98
N THR A 208 20.92 0.37 0.06
CA THR A 208 20.71 1.70 -0.55
C THR A 208 19.54 2.47 0.07
N GLY A 209 18.82 1.87 1.02
CA GLY A 209 17.61 2.49 1.59
C GLY A 209 16.37 2.41 0.70
N VAL A 210 16.46 1.74 -0.46
CA VAL A 210 15.27 1.47 -1.31
C VAL A 210 14.34 0.54 -0.56
N GLN A 211 13.09 0.95 -0.44
CA GLN A 211 12.03 0.20 0.21
C GLN A 211 11.36 -0.71 -0.83
N TRP A 212 11.85 -1.94 -0.95
CA TRP A 212 11.38 -2.90 -1.96
C TRP A 212 10.03 -3.52 -1.62
N GLY A 213 9.27 -3.88 -2.65
CA GLY A 213 7.97 -4.52 -2.51
C GLY A 213 6.79 -3.55 -2.49
N SER A 214 6.93 -2.39 -3.13
CA SER A 214 5.79 -1.50 -3.40
C SER A 214 4.84 -2.11 -4.43
N ALA A 215 5.36 -2.92 -5.36
CA ALA A 215 4.57 -3.75 -6.28
C ALA A 215 5.38 -4.98 -6.70
N LEU A 216 4.70 -6.03 -7.13
CA LEU A 216 5.27 -7.20 -7.80
C LEU A 216 4.58 -7.43 -9.15
N LEU A 217 5.35 -7.87 -10.14
CA LEU A 217 4.80 -8.26 -11.45
C LEU A 217 5.54 -9.47 -12.02
N GLU A 218 4.83 -10.57 -12.20
CA GLU A 218 5.35 -11.73 -12.94
C GLU A 218 5.16 -11.52 -14.45
N ASP A 219 6.26 -11.46 -15.20
CA ASP A 219 6.22 -11.45 -16.66
C ASP A 219 7.54 -11.90 -17.30
N GLY A 220 7.44 -12.56 -18.46
CA GLY A 220 8.62 -12.85 -19.29
C GLY A 220 9.64 -13.77 -18.63
N GLY A 221 9.21 -14.64 -17.71
CA GLY A 221 10.11 -15.55 -16.96
C GLY A 221 10.80 -14.90 -15.76
N HIS A 222 10.40 -13.70 -15.37
CA HIS A 222 10.90 -13.00 -14.19
C HIS A 222 9.74 -12.56 -13.29
N THR A 223 10.05 -12.31 -12.03
CA THR A 223 9.25 -11.48 -11.13
C THR A 223 9.95 -10.15 -10.97
N TYR A 224 9.32 -9.07 -11.41
CA TYR A 224 9.77 -7.71 -11.19
C TYR A 224 9.35 -7.25 -9.80
N ILE A 225 10.29 -6.64 -9.08
CA ILE A 225 10.08 -6.08 -7.76
C ILE A 225 10.27 -4.57 -7.87
N TYR A 226 9.22 -3.82 -7.56
CA TYR A 226 9.25 -2.37 -7.56
C TYR A 226 9.49 -1.87 -6.13
N GLY A 227 10.22 -0.78 -6.00
CA GLY A 227 10.51 -0.16 -4.71
C GLY A 227 10.57 1.35 -4.78
N THR A 228 10.47 1.97 -3.62
CA THR A 228 10.49 3.43 -3.46
C THR A 228 11.71 3.85 -2.63
N GLU A 229 12.49 4.80 -3.15
CA GLU A 229 13.47 5.54 -2.36
C GLU A 229 12.82 6.81 -1.82
N ASP A 230 12.73 6.96 -0.48
CA ASP A 230 12.39 8.24 0.15
C ASP A 230 13.67 9.08 0.30
N TYR A 231 13.88 10.03 -0.60
CA TYR A 231 15.08 10.88 -0.59
C TYR A 231 14.75 12.28 -0.07
N THR A 232 15.38 12.67 1.03
CA THR A 232 15.40 14.07 1.49
C THR A 232 16.64 14.76 0.94
N ASP A 233 16.44 15.76 0.10
CA ASP A 233 17.55 16.57 -0.39
C ASP A 233 18.27 17.28 0.78
N PRO A 234 19.59 17.11 0.94
CA PRO A 234 20.31 17.65 2.08
C PRO A 234 20.35 19.18 2.11
N ASP A 235 20.22 19.83 0.96
CA ASP A 235 20.32 21.28 0.82
C ASP A 235 18.93 21.94 0.90
N THR A 236 17.96 21.44 0.14
CA THR A 236 16.61 22.04 0.07
C THR A 236 15.65 21.49 1.13
N LYS A 237 15.98 20.36 1.76
CA LYS A 237 15.09 19.59 2.64
C LYS A 237 13.81 19.10 1.95
N GLN A 238 13.76 19.18 0.63
CA GLN A 238 12.64 18.65 -0.14
C GLN A 238 12.67 17.12 -0.08
N ASN A 239 11.53 16.53 0.24
CA ASN A 239 11.35 15.09 0.13
C ASN A 239 10.89 14.76 -1.30
N THR A 240 11.57 13.82 -1.94
CA THR A 240 11.18 13.29 -3.24
C THR A 240 11.26 11.78 -3.20
N LYS A 241 10.22 11.14 -3.71
CA LYS A 241 10.13 9.69 -3.78
C LYS A 241 10.51 9.23 -5.17
N TYR A 242 11.39 8.24 -5.27
CA TYR A 242 11.86 7.73 -6.55
C TYR A 242 11.53 6.25 -6.76
N LEU A 243 11.12 5.94 -7.99
CA LEU A 243 10.90 4.58 -8.46
C LEU A 243 12.23 3.87 -8.71
N HIS A 244 12.37 2.70 -8.10
CA HIS A 244 13.41 1.72 -8.39
C HIS A 244 12.77 0.39 -8.81
N ILE A 245 13.47 -0.36 -9.64
CA ILE A 245 13.02 -1.67 -10.13
C ILE A 245 14.15 -2.69 -9.98
N ALA A 246 13.83 -3.85 -9.44
CA ALA A 246 14.63 -5.06 -9.46
C ALA A 246 13.84 -6.19 -10.15
N ARG A 247 14.50 -7.31 -10.39
CA ARG A 247 13.85 -8.54 -10.84
C ARG A 247 14.59 -9.77 -10.33
N VAL A 248 13.86 -10.86 -10.20
CA VAL A 248 14.40 -12.21 -9.97
C VAL A 248 13.97 -13.12 -11.13
N ASP A 249 14.76 -14.14 -11.42
CA ASP A 249 14.37 -15.18 -12.37
C ASP A 249 13.29 -16.10 -11.75
N GLY A 250 12.23 -16.37 -12.51
CA GLY A 250 11.09 -17.17 -12.05
C GLY A 250 10.16 -16.41 -11.10
N ASP A 251 9.46 -17.16 -10.25
CA ASP A 251 8.41 -16.72 -9.32
C ASP A 251 8.85 -16.78 -7.84
N ASP A 252 10.11 -17.10 -7.58
CA ASP A 252 10.65 -17.24 -6.22
C ASP A 252 11.50 -16.04 -5.82
N LEU A 253 10.96 -15.21 -4.92
CA LEU A 253 11.62 -13.97 -4.48
C LEU A 253 12.93 -14.19 -3.73
N ARG A 254 13.25 -15.44 -3.34
CA ARG A 254 14.52 -15.83 -2.70
C ARG A 254 15.71 -15.85 -3.65
N GLY A 255 15.48 -15.88 -4.96
CA GLY A 255 16.54 -15.93 -5.96
C GLY A 255 17.41 -14.67 -5.94
N ASP A 256 18.49 -14.70 -6.73
CA ASP A 256 19.38 -13.55 -6.86
C ASP A 256 18.70 -12.43 -7.65
N TRP A 257 18.71 -11.22 -7.09
CA TRP A 257 18.09 -10.06 -7.71
C TRP A 257 19.04 -9.37 -8.68
N SER A 258 18.48 -8.89 -9.79
CA SER A 258 19.13 -7.93 -10.68
C SER A 258 18.40 -6.59 -10.62
N TYR A 259 19.12 -5.48 -10.57
CA TYR A 259 18.61 -4.13 -10.37
C TYR A 259 18.67 -3.34 -11.65
N ARG A 260 17.59 -2.62 -11.96
CA ARG A 260 17.46 -1.81 -13.16
C ARG A 260 18.38 -0.60 -13.05
N THR A 261 19.33 -0.50 -13.97
CA THR A 261 20.17 0.70 -14.15
C THR A 261 19.53 1.61 -15.19
N ALA A 262 20.13 2.78 -15.46
CA ALA A 262 19.65 3.69 -16.51
C ALA A 262 19.56 3.03 -17.90
N GLY A 263 20.40 2.02 -18.19
CA GLY A 263 20.49 1.38 -19.50
C GLY A 263 20.32 -0.14 -19.50
N GLY A 264 20.52 -0.83 -18.37
CA GLY A 264 20.55 -2.29 -18.31
C GLY A 264 20.13 -2.85 -16.95
N TRP A 265 20.77 -3.94 -16.56
CA TRP A 265 20.58 -4.63 -15.28
C TRP A 265 21.94 -4.87 -14.64
N SER A 266 22.04 -4.73 -13.33
CA SER A 266 23.23 -5.04 -12.53
C SER A 266 22.88 -6.05 -11.44
N SER A 267 23.85 -6.85 -10.98
CA SER A 267 23.69 -7.67 -9.76
C SER A 267 23.83 -6.87 -8.47
N GLU A 268 24.30 -5.62 -8.56
CA GLU A 268 24.57 -4.77 -7.40
C GLU A 268 23.39 -3.84 -7.12
N GLU A 269 22.88 -3.85 -5.88
CA GLU A 269 21.76 -3.00 -5.46
C GLU A 269 22.08 -1.50 -5.63
N ALA A 270 23.33 -1.11 -5.35
CA ALA A 270 23.82 0.26 -5.46
C ALA A 270 23.79 0.84 -6.88
N ASP A 271 23.71 0.00 -7.91
CA ASP A 271 23.62 0.43 -9.29
C ASP A 271 22.18 0.73 -9.74
N SER A 272 21.18 0.47 -8.87
CA SER A 272 19.78 0.77 -9.17
C SER A 272 19.60 2.27 -9.41
N ALA A 273 19.04 2.62 -10.56
CA ALA A 273 18.80 4.01 -10.92
C ALA A 273 17.44 4.50 -10.45
N ARG A 274 17.34 5.79 -10.09
CA ARG A 274 16.07 6.50 -9.96
C ARG A 274 15.42 6.61 -11.34
N LEU A 275 14.32 5.90 -11.58
CA LEU A 275 13.69 5.79 -12.91
C LEU A 275 12.58 6.81 -13.13
N MET A 276 11.94 7.27 -12.06
CA MET A 276 10.83 8.21 -12.06
C MET A 276 10.71 8.85 -10.67
N SER A 277 10.39 10.13 -10.57
CA SER A 277 10.00 10.78 -9.30
C SER A 277 8.48 10.69 -9.08
N GLY A 278 8.01 11.04 -7.88
CA GLY A 278 6.58 11.22 -7.61
C GLY A 278 5.81 9.95 -7.27
N VAL A 279 6.46 8.79 -7.19
CA VAL A 279 5.78 7.55 -6.78
C VAL A 279 5.41 7.54 -5.31
N SER A 280 4.24 6.97 -4.99
CA SER A 280 3.85 6.64 -3.63
C SER A 280 4.77 5.58 -3.01
N ASN A 281 4.74 5.41 -1.68
CA ASN A 281 5.43 4.28 -1.04
C ASN A 281 4.78 2.94 -1.39
N GLU A 282 3.50 2.99 -1.78
CA GLU A 282 2.75 1.87 -2.30
C GLU A 282 2.02 2.29 -3.58
N PHE A 283 2.17 1.48 -4.61
CA PHE A 283 1.55 1.64 -5.92
C PHE A 283 1.35 0.24 -6.51
N SER A 284 0.91 0.13 -7.75
CA SER A 284 0.77 -1.19 -8.38
C SER A 284 1.18 -1.16 -9.84
N VAL A 285 1.62 -2.31 -10.35
CA VAL A 285 1.95 -2.48 -11.76
C VAL A 285 1.29 -3.75 -12.28
N THR A 286 0.61 -3.64 -13.41
CA THR A 286 -0.04 -4.77 -14.07
C THR A 286 0.26 -4.78 -15.56
N LYS A 287 0.20 -5.97 -16.18
CA LYS A 287 0.35 -6.11 -17.62
C LYS A 287 -1.01 -6.23 -18.30
N ARG A 288 -1.21 -5.44 -19.37
CA ARG A 288 -2.37 -5.51 -20.25
C ARG A 288 -1.92 -5.60 -21.70
N GLY A 289 -2.00 -6.81 -22.26
CA GLY A 289 -1.54 -7.06 -23.62
C GLY A 289 -0.05 -6.73 -23.77
N ALA A 290 0.27 -5.75 -24.62
CA ALA A 290 1.65 -5.27 -24.82
C ALA A 290 2.07 -4.12 -23.90
N HIS A 291 1.15 -3.60 -23.08
CA HIS A 291 1.38 -2.45 -22.21
C HIS A 291 1.49 -2.88 -20.76
N TYR A 292 2.24 -2.10 -19.98
CA TYR A 292 2.30 -2.17 -18.54
C TYR A 292 1.66 -0.91 -18.00
N ILE A 293 0.76 -1.08 -17.03
CA ILE A 293 -0.01 -0.01 -16.41
C ILE A 293 0.47 0.09 -14.98
N MET A 294 1.02 1.24 -14.60
CA MET A 294 1.23 1.61 -13.21
C MET A 294 0.03 2.40 -12.73
N VAL A 295 -0.53 2.05 -11.57
CA VAL A 295 -1.49 2.90 -10.85
C VAL A 295 -0.74 3.50 -9.67
N ASN A 296 -0.71 4.83 -9.60
CA ASN A 296 -0.01 5.60 -8.59
C ASN A 296 -0.95 6.67 -8.04
N GLN A 297 -0.59 7.21 -6.88
CA GLN A 297 -1.11 8.48 -6.39
C GLN A 297 0.09 9.41 -6.29
N ASP A 298 0.10 10.46 -7.10
CA ASP A 298 1.27 11.34 -7.21
C ASP A 298 1.62 11.99 -5.85
N THR A 299 2.90 11.92 -5.51
CA THR A 299 3.45 12.45 -4.26
C THR A 299 4.29 13.71 -4.45
N GLU A 300 4.35 14.28 -5.67
CA GLU A 300 4.85 15.64 -5.87
C GLU A 300 4.02 16.67 -5.09
N PHE A 301 2.75 16.35 -4.84
CA PHE A 301 1.86 17.08 -3.95
C PHE A 301 1.56 16.23 -2.70
N ALA A 302 1.87 16.78 -1.52
CA ALA A 302 1.54 16.10 -0.26
C ALA A 302 0.02 15.89 -0.17
N PHE A 303 -0.38 14.63 0.01
CA PHE A 303 -1.78 14.24 0.14
C PHE A 303 -2.65 14.63 -1.07
N GLY A 304 -2.08 14.60 -2.28
CA GLY A 304 -2.82 14.82 -3.53
C GLY A 304 -4.00 13.86 -3.67
N ALA A 305 -5.14 14.34 -4.19
CA ALA A 305 -6.37 13.57 -4.26
C ALA A 305 -6.48 12.68 -5.51
N GLU A 306 -5.55 12.80 -6.46
CA GLU A 306 -5.62 12.18 -7.78
C GLU A 306 -5.01 10.79 -7.78
N ILE A 307 -5.68 9.86 -8.47
CA ILE A 307 -5.15 8.55 -8.81
C ILE A 307 -4.83 8.58 -10.30
N ASP A 308 -3.59 8.23 -10.60
CA ASP A 308 -3.00 8.35 -11.91
C ASP A 308 -2.69 6.97 -12.49
N VAL A 309 -2.76 6.89 -13.82
CA VAL A 309 -2.21 5.77 -14.58
C VAL A 309 -1.02 6.23 -15.40
N LEU A 310 0.03 5.42 -15.40
CA LEU A 310 1.21 5.60 -16.24
C LEU A 310 1.45 4.34 -17.06
N LEU A 311 2.01 4.49 -18.25
CA LEU A 311 2.15 3.41 -19.22
C LEU A 311 3.61 3.11 -19.56
N SER A 312 3.91 1.83 -19.82
CA SER A 312 5.20 1.41 -20.38
C SER A 312 5.04 0.31 -21.43
N CYS A 313 6.05 0.15 -22.28
CA CYS A 313 6.21 -1.01 -23.15
C CYS A 313 7.07 -2.13 -22.53
N SER A 314 7.55 -1.95 -21.30
CA SER A 314 8.37 -2.93 -20.58
C SER A 314 8.04 -2.91 -19.09
N ALA A 315 8.11 -4.08 -18.44
CA ALA A 315 8.01 -4.18 -16.99
C ALA A 315 9.12 -3.38 -16.28
N GLY A 316 10.29 -3.23 -16.92
CA GLY A 316 11.41 -2.43 -16.41
C GLY A 316 11.35 -0.93 -16.75
N GLY A 317 10.19 -0.43 -17.20
CA GLY A 317 10.00 0.96 -17.58
C GLY A 317 10.68 1.35 -18.92
N PRO A 318 10.73 2.67 -19.23
CA PRO A 318 10.22 3.78 -18.42
C PRO A 318 8.69 3.82 -18.41
N PHE A 319 8.09 4.32 -17.33
CA PHE A 319 6.67 4.65 -17.24
C PHE A 319 6.49 6.11 -17.63
N THR A 320 5.53 6.39 -18.52
CA THR A 320 5.28 7.71 -19.08
C THR A 320 3.78 7.94 -19.30
N ALA A 321 3.43 9.10 -19.86
CA ALA A 321 2.05 9.43 -20.24
C ALA A 321 1.08 9.33 -19.07
N GLU A 322 1.44 9.99 -17.97
CA GLU A 322 0.61 10.12 -16.78
C GLU A 322 -0.76 10.72 -17.11
N GLN A 323 -1.79 10.09 -16.57
CA GLN A 323 -3.17 10.49 -16.74
C GLN A 323 -3.93 10.29 -15.42
N ALA A 324 -4.46 11.37 -14.86
CA ALA A 324 -5.43 11.30 -13.78
C ALA A 324 -6.71 10.57 -14.25
N VAL A 325 -7.08 9.50 -13.55
CA VAL A 325 -8.25 8.66 -13.86
C VAL A 325 -9.35 8.75 -12.81
N TYR A 326 -9.01 9.24 -11.61
CA TYR A 326 -9.97 9.43 -10.54
C TYR A 326 -9.49 10.50 -9.55
N THR A 327 -10.41 11.31 -9.04
CA THR A 327 -10.16 12.23 -7.92
C THR A 327 -10.93 11.72 -6.72
N THR A 328 -10.23 11.42 -5.63
CA THR A 328 -10.82 10.88 -4.41
C THR A 328 -11.73 11.91 -3.74
N PRO A 329 -13.03 11.61 -3.55
CA PRO A 329 -13.97 12.57 -2.97
C PRO A 329 -13.72 12.83 -1.49
N GLU A 330 -13.07 11.89 -0.77
CA GLU A 330 -12.78 12.02 0.65
C GLU A 330 -11.78 13.14 0.96
N THR A 331 -10.81 13.37 0.08
CA THR A 331 -9.78 14.40 0.29
C THR A 331 -10.42 15.78 0.34
N GLY A 332 -10.25 16.49 1.46
CA GLY A 332 -10.86 17.80 1.67
C GLY A 332 -12.38 17.80 1.93
N SER A 333 -13.02 16.62 2.05
CA SER A 333 -14.39 16.53 2.55
C SER A 333 -14.51 16.99 4.01
N TRP A 334 -13.42 16.82 4.76
CA TRP A 334 -13.14 17.40 6.07
C TRP A 334 -11.76 18.08 6.00
N PRO A 335 -11.46 19.10 6.82
CA PRO A 335 -10.20 19.83 6.73
C PRO A 335 -8.94 18.96 6.91
N ASP A 336 -9.10 17.75 7.41
CA ASP A 336 -8.06 16.83 7.87
C ASP A 336 -8.08 15.45 7.19
N VAL A 337 -9.12 15.09 6.44
CA VAL A 337 -9.20 13.78 5.75
C VAL A 337 -8.41 13.79 4.44
N TYR A 338 -7.56 12.78 4.27
CA TYR A 338 -6.73 12.57 3.09
C TYR A 338 -6.75 11.13 2.61
N THR A 339 -6.32 10.92 1.37
CA THR A 339 -6.17 9.60 0.76
C THR A 339 -4.72 9.34 0.33
N TYR A 340 -4.38 8.06 0.14
CA TYR A 340 -3.02 7.62 -0.19
C TYR A 340 -3.00 6.18 -0.69
N ASN A 341 -1.88 5.76 -1.28
CA ASN A 341 -1.53 4.38 -1.62
C ASN A 341 -2.59 3.66 -2.48
N ALA A 342 -2.70 4.08 -3.74
CA ALA A 342 -3.61 3.45 -4.70
C ALA A 342 -3.09 2.09 -5.21
N HIS A 343 -3.94 1.06 -5.16
CA HIS A 343 -3.61 -0.33 -5.50
C HIS A 343 -4.55 -0.91 -6.56
N GLN A 344 -4.01 -1.34 -7.69
CA GLN A 344 -4.72 -2.17 -8.66
C GLN A 344 -4.76 -3.62 -8.19
N HIS A 345 -5.95 -4.20 -8.20
CA HIS A 345 -6.20 -5.58 -7.77
C HIS A 345 -6.37 -6.50 -8.96
N ALA A 346 -5.27 -7.10 -9.46
CA ALA A 346 -5.34 -8.10 -10.53
C ALA A 346 -6.27 -9.28 -10.16
N SER A 347 -6.32 -9.63 -8.87
CA SER A 347 -7.20 -10.67 -8.34
C SER A 347 -8.71 -10.35 -8.50
N LEU A 348 -9.09 -9.08 -8.62
CA LEU A 348 -10.48 -8.61 -8.72
C LEU A 348 -10.83 -8.02 -10.10
N SER A 349 -9.81 -7.73 -10.89
CA SER A 349 -9.95 -7.07 -12.19
C SER A 349 -10.36 -8.05 -13.29
N SER A 350 -10.83 -7.49 -14.41
CA SER A 350 -11.17 -8.22 -15.62
C SER A 350 -10.52 -7.56 -16.83
N SER A 351 -10.64 -8.17 -18.02
CA SER A 351 -10.10 -7.57 -19.25
C SER A 351 -10.72 -6.19 -19.57
N GLY A 352 -11.95 -5.94 -19.15
CA GLY A 352 -12.65 -4.67 -19.41
C GLY A 352 -12.62 -3.66 -18.26
N ASN A 353 -12.07 -4.02 -17.10
CA ASN A 353 -12.18 -3.19 -15.90
C ASN A 353 -11.03 -3.45 -14.92
N LEU A 354 -10.34 -2.39 -14.50
CA LEU A 354 -9.42 -2.43 -13.37
C LEU A 354 -10.20 -2.15 -12.09
N VAL A 355 -10.04 -3.00 -11.08
CA VAL A 355 -10.46 -2.70 -9.71
C VAL A 355 -9.28 -2.06 -8.99
N ILE A 356 -9.45 -0.84 -8.51
CA ILE A 356 -8.42 -0.09 -7.78
C ILE A 356 -8.95 0.19 -6.38
N SER A 357 -8.09 0.09 -5.37
CA SER A 357 -8.37 0.63 -4.04
C SER A 357 -7.46 1.80 -3.69
N TYR A 358 -7.83 2.57 -2.69
CA TYR A 358 -6.99 3.58 -2.04
C TYR A 358 -7.36 3.67 -0.55
N ASN A 359 -6.41 4.09 0.27
CA ASN A 359 -6.61 4.28 1.70
C ASN A 359 -7.22 5.65 2.01
N VAL A 360 -7.88 5.75 3.16
CA VAL A 360 -8.45 6.99 3.69
C VAL A 360 -7.98 7.12 5.13
N ASN A 361 -7.43 8.26 5.53
CA ASN A 361 -7.06 8.54 6.90
C ASN A 361 -7.34 10.03 7.22
N THR A 362 -7.17 10.41 8.48
CA THR A 362 -7.37 11.77 8.98
C THR A 362 -6.10 12.28 9.65
N LEU A 363 -5.88 13.59 9.54
CA LEU A 363 -4.88 14.35 10.30
C LEU A 363 -5.43 14.82 11.66
N ASP A 364 -6.69 14.53 11.97
CA ASP A 364 -7.27 14.80 13.29
C ASP A 364 -6.44 14.10 14.36
N ASN A 365 -5.92 14.91 15.27
CA ASN A 365 -5.12 14.50 16.40
C ASN A 365 -5.88 14.58 17.73
N ALA A 366 -7.21 14.76 17.67
CA ALA A 366 -8.09 14.87 18.83
C ALA A 366 -7.82 16.11 19.71
N GLU A 367 -7.09 17.13 19.22
CA GLU A 367 -6.80 18.34 19.99
C GLU A 367 -8.06 19.17 20.28
N ASP A 368 -9.03 19.18 19.35
CA ASP A 368 -10.20 20.05 19.42
C ASP A 368 -11.29 19.55 20.37
N ASP A 369 -11.63 18.24 20.32
CA ASP A 369 -12.73 17.67 21.12
C ASP A 369 -12.37 16.39 21.90
N GLY A 370 -11.10 15.97 21.84
CA GLY A 370 -10.58 14.83 22.59
C GLY A 370 -10.89 13.46 21.98
N VAL A 371 -11.45 13.39 20.76
CA VAL A 371 -11.71 12.11 20.08
C VAL A 371 -11.17 12.11 18.65
N ASN A 372 -10.20 11.23 18.36
CA ASN A 372 -9.67 11.06 17.01
C ASN A 372 -10.76 10.56 16.05
N ASP A 373 -10.85 11.15 14.86
CA ASP A 373 -11.83 10.81 13.84
C ASP A 373 -11.74 9.35 13.33
N ASN A 374 -10.58 8.71 13.42
CA ASN A 374 -10.45 7.27 13.22
C ASN A 374 -11.27 6.45 14.24
N TYR A 375 -11.55 6.99 15.41
CA TYR A 375 -12.42 6.36 16.40
C TYR A 375 -13.89 6.73 16.18
N ARG A 376 -14.15 7.97 15.79
CA ARG A 376 -15.50 8.49 15.59
C ARG A 376 -16.19 7.89 14.37
N TYR A 377 -15.45 7.70 13.29
CA TYR A 377 -15.97 7.26 12.00
C TYR A 377 -15.19 6.06 11.47
N VAL A 378 -15.73 4.85 11.65
CA VAL A 378 -15.09 3.62 11.15
C VAL A 378 -14.94 3.57 9.63
N SER A 379 -15.62 4.44 8.90
CA SER A 379 -15.42 4.61 7.46
C SER A 379 -14.06 5.23 7.11
N ILE A 380 -13.43 5.95 8.05
CA ILE A 380 -12.03 6.37 7.98
C ILE A 380 -11.16 5.17 8.41
N TYR A 381 -9.98 5.06 7.80
CA TYR A 381 -9.11 3.88 7.92
C TYR A 381 -9.74 2.60 7.36
N ARG A 382 -10.48 2.77 6.25
CA ARG A 382 -10.98 1.66 5.42
C ARG A 382 -10.73 2.02 3.96
N ALA A 383 -10.14 1.07 3.24
CA ALA A 383 -9.97 1.22 1.81
C ALA A 383 -11.29 1.50 1.08
N ARG A 384 -11.20 2.28 0.02
CA ARG A 384 -12.27 2.51 -0.96
C ARG A 384 -11.89 1.83 -2.25
N TYR A 385 -12.84 1.12 -2.84
CA TYR A 385 -12.68 0.47 -4.14
C TYR A 385 -13.41 1.27 -5.22
N ILE A 386 -12.79 1.37 -6.39
CA ILE A 386 -13.33 1.93 -7.62
C ILE A 386 -13.18 0.92 -8.77
N ASP A 387 -14.07 1.04 -9.74
CA ASP A 387 -14.01 0.38 -11.03
C ASP A 387 -13.56 1.39 -12.07
N LEU A 388 -12.48 1.08 -12.79
CA LEU A 388 -11.97 1.86 -13.91
C LEU A 388 -12.14 1.06 -15.20
N PRO A 389 -13.16 1.37 -16.03
CA PRO A 389 -13.34 0.75 -17.33
C PRO A 389 -12.10 0.97 -18.19
N VAL A 390 -11.68 -0.06 -18.92
CA VAL A 390 -10.46 0.01 -19.72
C VAL A 390 -10.60 -0.84 -20.98
N THR A 391 -10.18 -0.27 -22.11
CA THR A 391 -10.29 -0.86 -23.46
C THR A 391 -8.96 -0.78 -24.21
N GLY A 392 -8.83 -1.57 -25.29
CA GLY A 392 -7.52 -1.88 -25.90
C GLY A 392 -6.80 -3.00 -25.15
#